data_AF-A0A6V7LT22-F1
#
_entry.id   AF-A0A6V7LT22-F1
#
_cell.length_a   1.000
_cell.length_b   1.000
_cell.length_c   1.000
_cell.angle_alpha   90.00
_cell.angle_beta   90.00
_cell.angle_gamma   90.00
#
_symmetry.space_group_name_H-M   'P 1'
#
loop_
_entity.id
_entity.type
_entity.pdbx_description
1 polymer ?
#
loop_
_entity_poly.entity_id
_entity_poly.type
_entity_poly.pdbx_seq_one_letter_code
_entity_poly.pdbx_strand_id
1 'polypeptide(L)' 'LTPPLLVVVFWYAFVMEHTGSGPQWNNIIKPNADLCKQNLWTNILYIQNFFPFEEM' A
#
# COMPACT_ATOMS: atom_id res chain seq x y z
N LEU A 1 -4.17 11.20 14.25
CA LEU A 1 -3.51 10.88 12.96
C LEU A 1 -3.47 9.37 12.69
N THR A 2 -3.27 8.53 13.72
CA THR A 2 -3.10 7.08 13.57
C THR A 2 -4.34 6.34 13.05
N PRO A 3 -5.56 6.54 13.57
CA PRO A 3 -6.74 5.84 13.06
C PRO A 3 -7.02 6.09 11.56
N PRO A 4 -7.02 7.34 11.05
CA PRO A 4 -7.26 7.56 9.63
C PRO A 4 -6.13 7.03 8.75
N LEU A 5 -4.87 7.10 9.18
CA LEU A 5 -3.76 6.53 8.42
C LEU A 5 -3.90 5.01 8.28
N LEU A 6 -4.24 4.31 9.36
CA LEU A 6 -4.44 2.86 9.33
C LEU A 6 -5.55 2.46 8.36
N VAL A 7 -6.65 3.21 8.30
CA VAL A 7 -7.75 2.95 7.34
C VAL A 7 -7.26 3.08 5.90
N VAL A 8 -6.49 4.13 5.59
CA VAL A 8 -5.97 4.36 4.23
C VAL A 8 -4.96 3.27 3.84
N VAL A 9 -4.01 2.96 4.70
CA VAL A 9 -2.99 1.94 4.45
C VAL A 9 -3.65 0.57 4.28
N PHE A 10 -4.60 0.22 5.15
CA PHE A 10 -5.35 -1.03 5.04
C PHE A 10 -6.14 -1.12 3.73
N TRP A 11 -6.80 -0.02 3.33
CA TRP A 11 -7.54 0.05 2.07
C TRP A 11 -6.63 -0.21 0.87
N TYR A 12 -5.49 0.48 0.78
CA TYR A 12 -4.54 0.33 -0.32
C TYR A 12 -3.89 -1.05 -0.35
N ALA A 13 -3.53 -1.61 0.81
CA ALA A 13 -2.86 -2.90 0.89
C ALA A 13 -3.79 -4.09 0.61
N PHE A 14 -5.04 -4.07 1.08
CA PHE A 14 -5.88 -5.27 1.07
C PHE A 14 -7.21 -5.12 0.31
N VAL A 15 -7.78 -3.93 0.26
CA VAL A 15 -9.10 -3.75 -0.36
C VAL A 15 -8.97 -3.38 -1.83
N MET A 16 -8.04 -2.47 -2.15
CA MET A 16 -7.88 -1.92 -3.49
C MET A 16 -7.56 -2.99 -4.54
N GLU A 17 -6.85 -4.06 -4.22
CA GLU A 17 -6.56 -5.11 -5.21
C GLU A 17 -7.82 -5.85 -5.71
N HIS A 18 -8.93 -5.79 -4.95
CA HIS A 18 -10.18 -6.49 -5.25
C HIS A 18 -11.30 -5.59 -5.79
N THR A 19 -11.12 -4.28 -5.83
CA THR A 19 -12.18 -3.35 -6.24
C THR A 19 -12.34 -3.21 -7.76
N GLY A 20 -11.44 -3.79 -8.56
CA GLY A 20 -11.44 -3.63 -10.00
C GLY A 20 -10.78 -4.79 -10.73
N SER A 21 -10.93 -4.77 -12.06
CA SER A 21 -10.42 -5.81 -12.97
C SER A 21 -9.96 -5.20 -14.30
N GLY A 22 -9.48 -3.95 -14.26
CA GLY A 22 -8.99 -3.25 -15.44
C GLY A 22 -7.79 -3.97 -16.09
N PRO A 23 -7.48 -3.68 -17.38
CA PRO A 23 -6.41 -4.35 -18.13
C PRO A 23 -5.02 -4.16 -17.49
N GLN A 24 -4.80 -3.06 -16.77
CA GLN A 24 -3.55 -2.79 -16.05
C GLN A 24 -3.61 -3.17 -14.56
N TRP A 25 -4.73 -3.70 -14.07
CA TRP A 25 -4.95 -3.93 -12.64
C TRP A 25 -3.98 -4.94 -12.05
N ASN A 26 -3.71 -6.04 -12.78
CA ASN A 26 -2.75 -7.04 -12.36
C ASN A 26 -1.30 -6.58 -12.46
N ASN A 27 -1.00 -5.59 -13.31
CA ASN A 27 0.37 -5.16 -13.58
C ASN A 27 0.80 -3.97 -12.73
N ILE A 28 -0.16 -3.19 -12.21
CA ILE A 28 0.11 -1.97 -11.45
C ILE A 28 -0.48 -2.08 -10.04
N ILE A 29 -1.78 -2.39 -9.91
CA ILE A 29 -2.45 -2.33 -8.62
C ILE A 29 -2.03 -3.49 -7.70
N LYS A 30 -2.00 -4.72 -8.21
CA LYS A 30 -1.57 -5.87 -7.39
C LYS A 30 -0.12 -5.76 -6.91
N PRO A 31 0.87 -5.45 -7.76
CA PRO A 31 2.25 -5.27 -7.29
C PRO A 31 2.39 -4.14 -6.25
N ASN A 32 1.71 -3.00 -6.46
CA ASN A 32 1.73 -1.92 -5.47
C ASN A 32 1.06 -2.30 -4.14
N ALA A 33 -0.03 -3.09 -4.19
CA ALA A 33 -0.67 -3.60 -2.98
C ALA A 33 0.28 -4.54 -2.22
N ASP A 34 1.00 -5.42 -2.93
CA ASP A 34 1.96 -6.35 -2.33
C ASP A 34 3.17 -5.63 -1.73
N LEU A 35 3.67 -4.57 -2.37
CA LEU A 35 4.70 -3.69 -1.79
C LEU A 35 4.21 -3.02 -0.50
N CYS A 36 2.99 -2.48 -0.51
CA CYS A 36 2.39 -1.86 0.67
C CYS A 36 2.17 -2.88 1.82
N LYS A 37 1.87 -4.15 1.51
CA LYS A 37 1.81 -5.24 2.52
C LYS A 37 3.18 -5.52 3.14
N GLN A 38 4.24 -5.53 2.32
CA GLN A 38 5.61 -5.78 2.78
C GLN A 38 6.15 -4.62 3.64
N ASN A 39 5.82 -3.38 3.26
CA ASN A 39 6.25 -2.15 3.91
C ASN A 39 5.20 -1.52 4.84
N LEU A 40 4.17 -2.28 5.23
CA LEU A 40 3.09 -1.78 6.09
C LEU A 40 3.63 -1.23 7.42
N TRP A 41 4.68 -1.86 7.95
CA TRP A 41 5.33 -1.50 9.20
C TRP A 41 6.00 -0.12 9.14
N THR A 42 6.58 0.30 8.01
CA THR A 42 7.22 1.63 7.88
C THR A 42 6.19 2.75 7.96
N ASN A 43 4.99 2.52 7.43
CA ASN A 43 3.85 3.45 7.52
C ASN A 43 3.29 3.52 8.95
N ILE A 44 3.21 2.40 9.66
CA ILE A 44 2.76 2.36 11.07
C ILE A 44 3.74 3.09 11.99
N LEU A 45 5.04 2.94 11.73
CA LEU A 45 6.10 3.62 12.49
C LEU A 45 6.36 5.05 12.02
N TYR A 46 5.66 5.55 10.99
CA TYR A 46 5.83 6.89 10.42
C TYR A 46 7.27 7.18 9.92
N ILE A 47 7.95 6.15 9.41
CA ILE A 47 9.34 6.24 8.90
C ILE A 47 9.43 6.01 7.38
N GLN A 48 8.31 6.07 6.67
CA GLN A 48 8.26 5.86 5.22
C GLN A 48 9.16 6.84 4.44
N ASN A 49 9.40 8.04 4.96
CA ASN A 49 10.24 9.04 4.28
C ASN A 49 11.75 8.76 4.33
N PHE A 50 12.18 7.75 5.08
CA PHE A 50 13.60 7.38 5.20
C PHE A 50 14.05 6.38 4.13
N PHE A 51 13.11 5.80 3.37
CA PHE A 51 13.38 4.79 2.35
C PHE A 51 13.09 5.35 0.94
N PRO A 52 13.82 4.90 -0.09
CA PRO A 52 13.55 5.27 -1.47
C PRO A 52 12.19 4.70 -1.93
N PHE A 53 11.50 5.41 -2.82
CA PHE A 53 10.15 5.04 -3.26
C PHE A 53 10.10 3.72 -4.02
N GLU A 54 11.18 3.33 -4.70
CA GLU A 54 11.26 2.05 -5.43
C GLU A 54 11.24 0.84 -4.50
N GLU A 55 11.57 1.02 -3.21
CA GLU A 55 11.55 -0.03 -2.21
C GLU A 55 10.27 -0.03 -1.36
N MET A 56 9.33 0.89 -1.62
CA MET A 56 8.11 1.12 -0.82
C MET A 56 6.83 0.55 -1.43
#